data_AF-A0A7S0SFL4-F1
#
_entry.id   AF-A0A7S0SFL4-F1
#
_cell.length_a   1.000
_cell.length_b   1.000
_cell.length_c   1.000
_cell.angle_alpha   90.00
_cell.angle_beta   90.00
_cell.angle_gamma   90.00
#
_symmetry.space_group_name_H-M   'P 1'
#
loop_
_entity.id
_entity.type
_entity.pdbx_description
1 polymer ?
#
loop_
_entity_poly.entity_id
_entity_poly.type
_entity_poly.pdbx_seq_one_letter_code
_entity_poly.pdbx_strand_id
1 'polypeptide(L)'
;ADLTPSHSEAAQVVRYLPSQQYRPHFDWFDPTAGKSYRRKTAAGGQRAVTCLVYLAAPERGGRTSFPTLSLGFAPRVGDAVLWWNVDEAGVEDAGTLHAGDPVLCGEKWALNIWLRQRPRRGAGGSEGAGQGKGAGESCTRNGESDD
;
A
#
# COMPACT_ATOMS: atom_id res chain seq x y z
N ALA A 1 11.65 11.95 -13.33
CA ALA A 1 12.61 12.07 -12.20
C ALA A 1 13.18 10.69 -11.89
N ASP A 2 14.43 10.60 -11.43
CA ASP A 2 15.05 9.33 -11.02
C ASP A 2 14.57 8.92 -9.61
N LEU A 3 13.66 7.95 -9.55
CA LEU A 3 13.06 7.49 -8.29
C LEU A 3 13.93 6.40 -7.65
N THR A 4 14.75 6.81 -6.69
CA THR A 4 15.55 5.91 -5.85
C THR A 4 14.83 5.47 -4.56
N PRO A 5 15.29 4.43 -3.84
CA PRO A 5 14.69 4.00 -2.57
C PRO A 5 14.58 5.09 -1.50
N SER A 6 15.43 6.12 -1.55
CA SER A 6 15.38 7.26 -0.63
C SER A 6 14.10 8.11 -0.75
N HIS A 7 13.33 7.94 -1.83
CA HIS A 7 12.01 8.53 -1.99
C HIS A 7 10.91 7.76 -1.26
N SER A 8 11.15 6.52 -0.85
CA SER A 8 10.10 5.70 -0.26
C SER A 8 9.70 6.20 1.13
N GLU A 9 8.40 6.18 1.41
CA GLU A 9 7.91 6.08 2.78
C GLU A 9 8.17 4.67 3.34
N ALA A 10 8.00 4.51 4.65
CA ALA A 10 7.92 3.17 5.22
C ALA A 10 6.71 2.46 4.60
N ALA A 11 6.90 1.23 4.12
CA ALA A 11 5.83 0.47 3.50
C ALA A 11 4.73 0.16 4.52
N GLN A 12 3.48 0.15 4.08
CA GLN A 12 2.33 -0.10 4.94
C GLN A 12 1.63 -1.38 4.51
N VAL A 13 1.53 -2.36 5.42
CA VAL A 13 0.69 -3.54 5.22
C VAL A 13 -0.73 -3.21 5.67
N VAL A 14 -1.72 -3.60 4.87
CA VAL A 14 -3.15 -3.50 5.18
C VAL A 14 -3.83 -4.85 5.02
N ARG A 15 -4.80 -5.11 5.90
CA ARG A 15 -5.66 -6.30 5.86
C ARG A 15 -7.12 -5.86 5.81
N TYR A 16 -7.88 -6.47 4.92
CA TYR A 16 -9.33 -6.32 4.82
C TYR A 16 -10.01 -7.66 5.06
N LEU A 17 -10.90 -7.69 6.04
CA LEU A 17 -11.85 -8.77 6.34
C LEU A 17 -13.12 -8.63 5.49
N PRO A 18 -14.00 -9.65 5.45
CA PRO A 18 -15.28 -9.54 4.77
C PRO A 18 -16.05 -8.29 5.21
N SER A 19 -16.72 -7.65 4.25
CA SER A 19 -17.39 -6.33 4.30
C SER A 19 -16.48 -5.11 4.45
N GLN A 20 -15.21 -5.26 4.84
CA GLN A 20 -14.30 -4.13 4.92
C GLN A 20 -13.92 -3.63 3.53
N GLN A 21 -13.76 -2.32 3.44
CA GLN A 21 -13.44 -1.58 2.22
C GLN A 21 -12.59 -0.37 2.57
N TYR A 22 -12.07 0.29 1.55
CA TYR A 22 -11.52 1.64 1.67
C TYR A 22 -12.23 2.55 0.69
N ARG A 23 -12.86 3.61 1.20
CA ARG A 23 -13.67 4.52 0.39
C ARG A 23 -12.82 5.23 -0.68
N PRO A 24 -13.45 5.70 -1.78
CA PRO A 24 -12.75 6.50 -2.78
C PRO A 24 -11.96 7.65 -2.15
N HIS A 25 -10.69 7.76 -2.53
CA HIS A 25 -9.76 8.74 -1.99
C HIS A 25 -8.59 8.97 -2.94
N PHE A 26 -7.76 9.94 -2.58
CA PHE A 26 -6.49 10.19 -3.22
C PHE A 26 -5.35 9.89 -2.26
N ASP A 27 -4.24 9.44 -2.82
CA ASP A 27 -2.99 9.27 -2.06
C ASP A 27 -2.19 10.57 -2.00
N TRP A 28 -2.33 11.46 -2.99
CA TRP A 28 -1.75 12.79 -2.90
C TRP A 28 -2.40 13.59 -1.76
N PHE A 29 -1.61 14.50 -1.20
CA PHE A 29 -2.06 15.42 -0.16
C PHE A 29 -2.73 16.62 -0.77
N ASP A 30 -3.93 16.93 -0.32
CA ASP A 30 -4.69 18.09 -0.74
C ASP A 30 -3.91 19.41 -0.53
N PRO A 31 -3.55 20.15 -1.61
CA PRO A 31 -2.81 21.41 -1.52
C PRO A 31 -3.61 22.53 -0.83
N THR A 32 -4.94 22.41 -0.76
CA THR A 32 -5.82 23.38 -0.12
C THR A 32 -5.91 23.19 1.40
N ALA A 33 -5.39 22.08 1.96
CA ALA A 33 -5.44 21.75 3.38
C ALA A 33 -4.51 22.59 4.29
N GLY A 34 -4.00 23.72 3.79
CA GLY A 34 -3.28 24.74 4.57
C GLY A 34 -2.10 24.20 5.37
N LYS A 35 -2.14 24.34 6.70
CA LYS A 35 -1.06 23.89 7.61
C LYS A 35 -0.81 22.38 7.51
N SER A 36 -1.87 21.58 7.29
CA SER A 36 -1.76 20.13 7.17
C SER A 36 -0.94 19.75 5.94
N TYR A 37 -1.23 20.37 4.80
CA TYR A 37 -0.49 20.18 3.55
C TYR A 37 1.00 20.52 3.73
N ARG A 38 1.29 21.72 4.26
CA ARG A 38 2.68 22.16 4.50
C ARG A 38 3.45 21.19 5.40
N ARG A 39 2.83 20.69 6.46
CA ARG A 39 3.46 19.73 7.37
C ARG A 39 3.73 18.39 6.67
N LYS A 40 2.77 17.87 5.92
CA LYS A 40 2.88 16.57 5.23
C LYS A 40 3.91 16.59 4.09
N THR A 41 4.09 17.74 3.43
CA THR A 41 5.00 17.90 2.28
C THR A 41 6.38 18.45 2.66
N ALA A 42 6.57 18.94 3.89
CA ALA A 42 7.84 19.48 4.38
C ALA A 42 9.00 18.51 4.17
N ALA A 43 8.79 17.22 4.44
CA ALA A 43 9.74 16.15 4.16
C ALA A 43 9.31 15.36 2.92
N GLY A 44 10.03 15.53 1.81
CA GLY A 44 9.83 14.73 0.59
C GLY A 44 8.81 15.27 -0.43
N GLY A 45 8.12 16.39 -0.18
CA GLY A 45 7.15 16.94 -1.16
C GLY A 45 5.88 16.11 -1.25
N GLN A 46 5.20 16.08 -2.39
CA GLN A 46 3.98 15.27 -2.59
C GLN A 46 4.30 13.76 -2.62
N ARG A 47 3.29 12.89 -2.42
CA ARG A 47 3.36 11.49 -2.86
C ARG A 47 3.23 11.48 -4.37
N ALA A 48 4.31 11.20 -5.08
CA ALA A 48 4.35 11.20 -6.54
C ALA A 48 3.82 9.89 -7.14
N VAL A 49 4.09 8.76 -6.49
CA VAL A 49 3.75 7.42 -6.99
C VAL A 49 3.19 6.57 -5.87
N THR A 50 2.18 5.77 -6.20
CA THR A 50 1.72 4.66 -5.37
C THR A 50 1.99 3.35 -6.10
N CYS A 51 2.57 2.39 -5.37
CA CYS A 51 2.64 0.98 -5.75
C CYS A 51 1.86 0.17 -4.71
N LEU A 52 0.78 -0.47 -5.13
CA LEU A 52 -0.03 -1.37 -4.32
C LEU A 52 0.28 -2.81 -4.73
N VAL A 53 0.88 -3.59 -3.83
CA VAL A 53 1.20 -5.01 -4.07
C VAL A 53 0.20 -5.89 -3.34
N TYR A 54 -0.38 -6.88 -4.00
CA TYR A 54 -1.28 -7.85 -3.37
C TYR A 54 -0.49 -8.98 -2.72
N LEU A 55 -0.57 -9.07 -1.39
CA LEU A 55 0.10 -10.11 -0.59
C LEU A 55 -0.78 -11.35 -0.41
N ALA A 56 -2.10 -11.16 -0.36
CA ALA A 56 -3.10 -12.23 -0.37
C ALA A 56 -4.36 -11.73 -1.10
N ALA A 57 -4.94 -12.59 -1.93
CA ALA A 57 -6.17 -12.31 -2.65
C ALA A 57 -7.37 -12.90 -1.91
N PRO A 58 -8.48 -12.15 -1.75
CA PRO A 58 -9.73 -12.70 -1.21
C PRO A 58 -10.35 -13.66 -2.23
N GLU A 59 -11.20 -14.61 -1.81
CA GLU A 59 -11.85 -15.49 -2.79
C GLU A 59 -12.87 -14.70 -3.63
N ARG A 60 -13.50 -13.65 -3.06
CA ARG A 60 -14.44 -12.77 -3.78
C ARG A 60 -14.37 -11.31 -3.32
N GLY A 61 -14.51 -10.38 -4.26
CA GLY A 61 -14.50 -8.94 -4.00
C GLY A 61 -13.08 -8.34 -3.92
N GLY A 62 -12.94 -7.20 -3.25
CA GLY A 62 -11.63 -6.66 -2.89
C GLY A 62 -10.85 -5.99 -4.02
N ARG A 63 -11.45 -5.65 -5.16
CA ARG A 63 -10.76 -4.96 -6.26
C ARG A 63 -10.13 -3.65 -5.81
N THR A 64 -9.09 -3.23 -6.51
CA THR A 64 -8.67 -1.82 -6.49
C THR A 64 -9.31 -1.14 -7.69
N SER A 65 -10.22 -0.20 -7.44
CA SER A 65 -11.00 0.49 -8.47
C SER A 65 -10.55 1.94 -8.64
N PHE A 66 -10.62 2.44 -9.87
CA PHE A 66 -10.37 3.84 -10.24
C PHE A 66 -11.63 4.39 -10.92
N PRO A 67 -12.60 4.91 -10.15
CA PRO A 67 -13.92 5.25 -10.68
C PRO A 67 -13.89 6.30 -11.80
N THR A 68 -13.05 7.34 -11.67
CA THR A 68 -12.91 8.40 -12.67
C THR A 68 -12.45 7.84 -14.02
N LEU A 69 -11.64 6.78 -14.00
CA LEU A 69 -11.10 6.13 -15.20
C LEU A 69 -11.94 4.95 -15.68
N SER A 70 -12.99 4.56 -14.94
CA SER A 70 -13.75 3.32 -15.18
C SER A 70 -12.86 2.06 -15.25
N LEU A 71 -11.78 2.04 -14.45
CA LEU A 71 -10.84 0.92 -14.36
C LEU A 71 -10.99 0.18 -13.03
N GLY A 72 -10.60 -1.10 -13.02
CA GLY A 72 -10.48 -1.84 -11.77
C GLY A 72 -9.69 -3.13 -11.92
N PHE A 73 -8.93 -3.45 -10.89
CA PHE A 73 -7.97 -4.56 -10.89
C PHE A 73 -8.35 -5.54 -9.78
N ALA A 74 -8.55 -6.81 -10.16
CA ALA A 74 -8.82 -7.87 -9.19
C ALA A 74 -7.52 -8.28 -8.49
N PRO A 75 -7.52 -8.51 -7.16
CA PRO A 75 -6.32 -8.91 -6.45
C PRO A 75 -5.84 -10.28 -6.92
N ARG A 76 -4.53 -10.37 -7.18
CA ARG A 76 -3.83 -11.62 -7.52
C ARG A 76 -2.51 -11.60 -6.78
N VAL A 77 -2.21 -12.65 -6.03
CA VAL A 77 -1.02 -12.69 -5.15
C VAL A 77 0.24 -12.45 -5.98
N GLY A 78 1.06 -11.49 -5.54
CA GLY A 78 2.31 -11.09 -6.21
C GLY A 78 2.13 -9.99 -7.26
N ASP A 79 0.92 -9.74 -7.77
CA ASP A 79 0.69 -8.65 -8.71
C ASP A 79 0.74 -7.29 -7.99
N ALA A 80 1.13 -6.27 -8.75
CA ALA A 80 1.16 -4.88 -8.29
C ALA A 80 0.41 -3.95 -9.24
N VAL A 81 -0.27 -2.96 -8.67
CA VAL A 81 -0.85 -1.83 -9.41
C VAL A 81 -0.02 -0.59 -9.09
N LEU A 82 0.51 0.06 -10.12
CA LEU A 82 1.36 1.23 -10.02
C LEU A 82 0.70 2.40 -10.73
N TRP A 83 0.68 3.57 -10.10
CA TRP A 83 0.22 4.80 -10.74
C TRP A 83 0.94 6.03 -10.21
N TRP A 84 1.01 7.06 -11.04
CA TRP A 84 1.46 8.39 -10.66
C TRP A 84 0.28 9.16 -10.08
N ASN A 85 0.46 9.76 -8.92
CA ASN A 85 -0.53 10.59 -8.23
C ASN A 85 -0.51 12.05 -8.73
N VAL A 86 0.52 12.41 -9.50
CA VAL A 86 0.75 13.74 -10.05
C VAL A 86 1.17 13.63 -11.50
N ASP A 87 0.91 14.66 -12.29
CA ASP A 87 1.38 14.77 -13.67
C ASP A 87 2.88 15.13 -13.76
N GLU A 88 3.38 15.33 -14.98
CA GLU A 88 4.78 15.70 -15.24
C GLU A 88 5.18 17.06 -14.64
N ALA A 89 4.22 17.97 -14.46
CA ALA A 89 4.43 19.26 -13.80
C ALA A 89 4.34 19.14 -12.27
N GLY A 90 4.00 17.97 -11.74
CA GLY A 90 3.83 17.70 -10.32
C GLY A 90 2.49 18.16 -9.76
N VAL A 91 1.50 18.42 -10.62
CA VAL A 91 0.12 18.77 -10.26
C VAL A 91 -0.66 17.50 -9.97
N GLU A 92 -1.49 17.50 -8.93
CA GLU A 92 -2.29 16.35 -8.51
C GLU A 92 -3.26 15.87 -9.60
N ASP A 93 -3.26 14.56 -9.86
CA ASP A 93 -4.11 13.95 -10.88
C ASP A 93 -5.44 13.46 -10.27
N ALA A 94 -6.55 14.07 -10.69
CA ALA A 94 -7.90 13.70 -10.27
C ALA A 94 -8.38 12.33 -10.83
N GLY A 95 -7.75 11.83 -11.89
CA GLY A 95 -7.97 10.49 -12.43
C GLY A 95 -7.56 9.38 -11.46
N THR A 96 -6.69 9.69 -10.49
CA THR A 96 -6.14 8.74 -9.53
C THR A 96 -7.05 8.49 -8.33
N LEU A 97 -8.27 9.03 -8.34
CA LEU A 97 -9.30 8.71 -7.35
C LEU A 97 -9.48 7.20 -7.35
N HIS A 98 -9.20 6.55 -6.22
CA HIS A 98 -9.20 5.11 -6.13
C HIS A 98 -9.79 4.59 -4.82
N ALA A 99 -10.25 3.35 -4.85
CA ALA A 99 -10.88 2.69 -3.72
C ALA A 99 -10.41 1.24 -3.59
N GLY A 100 -10.51 0.71 -2.38
CA GLY A 100 -10.49 -0.72 -2.14
C GLY A 100 -11.93 -1.19 -2.02
N ASP A 101 -12.45 -1.88 -3.05
CA ASP A 101 -13.81 -2.40 -3.05
C ASP A 101 -14.02 -3.38 -1.89
N PRO A 102 -15.27 -3.58 -1.41
CA PRO A 102 -15.56 -4.53 -0.35
C PRO A 102 -15.01 -5.93 -0.62
N VAL A 103 -14.34 -6.51 0.38
CA VAL A 103 -14.10 -7.95 0.41
C VAL A 103 -15.43 -8.65 0.69
N LEU A 104 -15.82 -9.60 -0.17
CA LEU A 104 -17.09 -10.32 -0.03
C LEU A 104 -16.90 -11.70 0.61
N CYS A 105 -15.75 -12.33 0.40
CA CYS A 105 -15.37 -13.62 1.00
C CYS A 105 -13.85 -13.66 1.20
N GLY A 106 -13.42 -14.25 2.32
CA GLY A 106 -12.02 -14.37 2.75
C GLY A 106 -11.37 -13.07 3.17
N GLU A 107 -10.06 -12.95 2.93
CA GLU A 107 -9.26 -11.82 3.35
C GLU A 107 -8.39 -11.28 2.21
N LYS A 108 -8.27 -9.96 2.13
CA LYS A 108 -7.30 -9.28 1.26
C LYS A 108 -6.16 -8.76 2.11
N TRP A 109 -4.93 -9.05 1.71
CA TRP A 109 -3.73 -8.42 2.26
C TRP A 109 -3.02 -7.66 1.14
N ALA A 110 -2.60 -6.43 1.43
CA ALA A 110 -1.87 -5.61 0.47
C ALA A 110 -0.76 -4.79 1.14
N LEU A 111 0.22 -4.40 0.34
CA LEU A 111 1.33 -3.54 0.73
C LEU A 111 1.24 -2.22 -0.08
N ASN A 112 1.11 -1.11 0.63
CA ASN A 112 1.23 0.22 0.04
C ASN A 112 2.70 0.67 0.11
N ILE A 113 3.26 1.04 -1.03
CA ILE A 113 4.55 1.73 -1.14
C ILE A 113 4.28 3.09 -1.79
N TRP A 114 4.56 4.15 -1.05
CA TRP A 114 4.45 5.52 -1.56
C TRP A 114 5.83 6.11 -1.79
N LEU A 115 6.05 6.61 -3.01
CA LEU A 115 7.27 7.32 -3.37
C LEU A 115 7.00 8.81 -3.39
N ARG A 116 7.91 9.56 -2.77
CA ARG A 116 7.87 11.01 -2.60
C ARG A 116 8.50 11.73 -3.79
N GLN A 117 8.08 12.96 -4.05
CA GLN A 117 8.68 13.81 -5.10
C GLN A 117 10.17 14.12 -4.86
N ARG A 118 10.58 14.20 -3.60
CA ARG A 118 11.96 14.49 -3.19
C ARG A 118 12.47 13.42 -2.23
N PRO A 119 13.78 13.11 -2.21
CA PRO A 119 14.36 12.18 -1.25
C PRO A 119 14.02 12.57 0.18
N ARG A 120 13.65 11.60 1.00
CA ARG A 120 13.44 11.79 2.43
C ARG A 120 14.78 11.67 3.15
N ARG A 121 15.16 12.71 3.91
CA ARG A 121 16.31 12.64 4.81
C ARG A 121 15.99 11.65 5.94
N GLY A 122 16.79 10.58 6.08
CA GLY A 122 16.64 9.55 7.12
C GLY A 122 16.52 8.11 6.64
N ALA A 123 16.53 7.83 5.33
CA ALA A 123 16.57 6.46 4.79
C ALA A 123 18.02 5.94 4.59
N GLY A 124 18.95 6.35 5.46
CA GLY A 124 20.22 5.65 5.60
C GLY A 124 19.93 4.32 6.29
N GLY A 125 20.15 3.21 5.60
CA GLY A 125 19.95 1.88 6.16
C GLY A 125 20.70 1.76 7.48
N SER A 126 19.97 1.52 8.57
CA SER A 126 20.60 0.94 9.74
C SER A 126 21.01 -0.47 9.38
N GLU A 127 22.32 -0.71 9.23
CA GLU A 127 22.88 -2.06 9.28
C GLU A 127 22.34 -2.75 10.53
N GLY A 128 21.59 -3.84 10.35
CA GLY A 128 21.01 -4.60 11.43
C GLY A 128 22.10 -5.27 12.24
N ALA A 129 22.30 -4.83 13.47
CA ALA A 129 22.99 -5.60 14.48
C ALA A 129 22.14 -6.85 14.79
N GLY A 130 22.55 -7.99 14.24
CA GLY A 130 21.96 -9.28 14.56
C GLY A 130 22.23 -9.66 16.01
N GLN A 131 21.16 -10.00 16.73
CA GLN A 131 21.23 -10.90 17.88
C GLN A 131 20.07 -11.88 17.77
N GLY A 132 20.42 -13.12 17.40
CA GLY A 132 19.50 -14.23 17.45
C GLY A 132 19.30 -14.72 18.89
N LYS A 133 18.13 -15.31 19.14
CA LYS A 133 17.93 -16.58 19.86
C LYS A 133 16.44 -16.88 19.98
N GLY A 134 16.07 -18.15 19.80
CA GLY A 134 14.82 -18.70 20.32
C GLY A 134 14.08 -19.61 19.35
N ALA A 135 14.48 -20.87 19.32
CA ALA A 135 13.68 -21.96 18.77
C ALA A 135 12.41 -22.17 19.62
N GLY A 136 11.29 -22.50 18.97
CA GLY A 136 10.03 -22.90 19.60
C GLY A 136 9.18 -23.65 18.58
N GLU A 137 8.70 -24.82 18.96
CA GLU A 137 8.49 -25.99 18.13
C GLU A 137 7.18 -26.06 17.35
N SER A 138 7.21 -26.96 16.37
CA SER A 138 6.17 -27.42 15.44
C SER A 138 4.89 -27.90 16.13
N CYS A 139 3.74 -27.46 15.59
CA CYS A 139 2.41 -27.96 15.93
C CYS A 139 2.14 -29.26 15.14
N THR A 140 2.19 -30.41 15.81
CA THR A 140 1.76 -31.69 15.24
C THR A 140 0.24 -31.81 15.29
N ARG A 141 -0.39 -31.97 14.12
CA ARG A 141 -1.71 -32.62 14.00
C ARG A 141 -1.47 -34.09 13.70
N ASN A 142 -2.12 -34.97 14.44
CA ASN A 142 -3.19 -35.83 13.93
C ASN A 142 -3.59 -36.81 15.05
N GLY A 143 -4.87 -36.76 15.42
CA GLY A 143 -5.50 -37.84 16.16
C GLY A 143 -5.82 -38.96 15.19
N GLU A 144 -5.36 -40.16 15.51
CA GLU A 144 -5.78 -41.40 14.89
C GLU A 144 -6.72 -42.13 15.86
N SER A 145 -7.78 -42.68 15.27
CA SER A 145 -8.96 -43.30 15.87
C SER A 145 -8.67 -44.62 16.58
N ASP A 146 -9.40 -44.87 17.66
CA ASP A 146 -9.52 -46.16 18.32
C ASP A 146 -10.12 -47.21 17.38
N ASP A 147 -9.39 -48.32 17.17
CA ASP A 147 -9.88 -49.70 16.98
C ASP A 147 -8.72 -50.70 17.23
#